data_AF-A0A7C8MKQ2-F1
#
_entry.id   AF-A0A7C8MKQ2-F1
#
_cell.length_a   1.000
_cell.length_b   1.000
_cell.length_c   1.000
_cell.angle_alpha   90.00
_cell.angle_beta   90.00
_cell.angle_gamma   90.00
#
_symmetry.space_group_name_H-M   'P 1'
#
loop_
_entity.id
_entity.type
_entity.pdbx_description
1 polymer ?
#
loop_
_entity_poly.entity_id
_entity_poly.type
_entity_poly.pdbx_seq_one_letter_code
_entity_poly.pdbx_strand_id
1 'polypeptide(L)'
;MAPSLEITSINLALGVCLLPAFLLVGQAIYNIFFHPLRSFPGPLLWRLNTITRVYYLARGRLPHKVLELHATYGPIVRIAPNELAFSDPQAWQDIYGFRKQGEGEMAKWWGVYRPFGTEPPSVISANREEHGAVRRLLSHGFSDRALREQEPLIGSYVDLLIRRLREKCDGGAASLDMRDWYNYTISRRSGE
;
A
#
# COMPACT_ATOMS: atom_id res chain seq x y z
N MET A 1 30.94 -33.07 -36.08
CA MET A 1 30.81 -33.15 -34.60
C MET A 1 30.06 -31.94 -33.99
N ALA A 2 29.48 -31.04 -34.80
CA ALA A 2 28.71 -29.87 -34.33
C ALA A 2 27.18 -30.06 -34.07
N PRO A 3 26.45 -30.98 -34.73
CA PRO A 3 24.96 -30.95 -34.67
C PRO A 3 24.39 -31.45 -33.33
N SER A 4 25.12 -32.27 -32.58
CA SER A 4 24.67 -32.75 -31.25
C SER A 4 24.73 -31.66 -30.18
N LEU A 5 25.63 -30.68 -30.32
CA LEU A 5 25.74 -29.55 -29.39
C LEU A 5 24.60 -28.55 -29.58
N GLU A 6 24.16 -28.33 -30.83
CA GLU A 6 23.01 -27.45 -31.15
C GLU A 6 21.66 -28.03 -30.69
N ILE A 7 21.47 -29.35 -30.84
CA ILE A 7 20.24 -30.01 -30.37
C ILE A 7 20.16 -29.98 -28.83
N THR A 8 21.30 -30.14 -28.15
CA THR A 8 21.36 -30.09 -26.67
C THR A 8 21.06 -28.68 -26.15
N SER A 9 21.56 -27.64 -26.80
CA SER A 9 21.28 -26.25 -26.42
C SER A 9 19.83 -25.83 -26.70
N ILE A 10 19.22 -26.30 -27.79
CA ILE A 10 17.79 -26.09 -28.08
C ILE A 10 16.91 -26.79 -27.03
N ASN A 11 17.19 -28.05 -26.69
CA ASN A 11 16.44 -28.79 -25.67
C ASN A 11 16.59 -28.16 -24.28
N LEU A 12 17.78 -27.65 -23.95
CA LEU A 12 18.00 -26.92 -22.70
C LEU A 12 17.20 -25.61 -22.69
N ALA A 13 17.21 -24.85 -23.78
CA ALA A 13 16.43 -23.61 -23.90
C ALA A 13 14.92 -23.87 -23.79
N LEU A 14 14.42 -24.92 -24.45
CA LEU A 14 13.02 -25.33 -24.35
C LEU A 14 12.67 -25.77 -22.92
N GLY A 15 13.53 -26.54 -22.26
CA GLY A 15 13.32 -26.93 -20.85
C GLY A 15 13.26 -25.73 -19.91
N VAL A 16 14.15 -24.74 -20.11
CA VAL A 16 14.18 -23.50 -19.33
C VAL A 16 12.92 -22.65 -19.53
N CYS A 17 12.28 -22.68 -20.71
CA CYS A 17 11.03 -21.97 -20.95
C CYS A 17 9.77 -22.75 -20.53
N LEU A 18 9.76 -24.07 -20.73
CA LEU A 18 8.58 -24.92 -20.47
C LEU A 18 8.36 -25.17 -18.97
N LEU A 19 9.42 -25.30 -18.18
CA LEU A 19 9.31 -25.56 -16.75
C LEU A 19 8.61 -24.40 -15.99
N PRO A 20 9.01 -23.13 -16.15
CA PRO A 20 8.29 -22.00 -15.53
C PRO A 20 6.85 -21.90 -16.02
N ALA A 21 6.60 -22.11 -17.31
CA ALA A 21 5.24 -22.08 -17.86
C ALA A 21 4.35 -23.15 -17.20
N PHE A 22 4.86 -24.37 -17.04
CA PHE A 22 4.16 -25.45 -16.33
C PHE A 22 3.87 -25.08 -14.87
N LEU A 23 4.84 -24.53 -14.14
CA LEU A 23 4.65 -24.09 -12.76
C LEU A 23 3.61 -22.98 -12.64
N LEU A 24 3.62 -22.00 -13.56
CA LEU A 24 2.65 -20.90 -13.59
C LEU A 24 1.22 -21.42 -13.86
N VAL A 25 1.07 -22.36 -14.79
CA VAL A 25 -0.23 -23.01 -15.06
C VAL A 25 -0.69 -23.84 -13.87
N GLY A 26 0.20 -24.61 -13.24
CA GLY A 26 -0.11 -25.36 -12.03
C GLY A 26 -0.58 -24.46 -10.89
N GLN A 27 0.12 -23.33 -10.67
CA GLN A 27 -0.25 -22.34 -9.66
C GLN A 27 -1.57 -21.64 -9.98
N ALA A 28 -1.83 -21.33 -11.25
CA ALA A 28 -3.10 -20.79 -11.72
C ALA A 28 -4.28 -21.72 -11.39
N ILE A 29 -4.14 -23.02 -11.68
CA ILE A 29 -5.14 -24.04 -11.36
C ILE A 29 -5.35 -24.14 -9.85
N TYR A 30 -4.25 -24.19 -9.08
CA TYR A 30 -4.33 -24.20 -7.61
C TYR A 30 -5.09 -22.98 -7.07
N ASN A 31 -4.76 -21.78 -7.56
CA ASN A 31 -5.34 -20.53 -7.09
C ASN A 31 -6.85 -20.39 -7.35
N ILE A 32 -7.34 -21.02 -8.43
CA ILE A 32 -8.76 -21.05 -8.78
C ILE A 32 -9.51 -22.13 -7.99
N PHE A 33 -9.00 -23.36 -8.00
CA PHE A 33 -9.80 -24.51 -7.55
C PHE A 33 -9.51 -24.94 -6.11
N PHE A 34 -8.28 -24.83 -5.64
CA PHE A 34 -7.84 -25.42 -4.37
C PHE A 34 -7.51 -24.36 -3.31
N HIS A 35 -7.42 -23.10 -3.70
CA HIS A 35 -7.08 -22.01 -2.79
C HIS A 35 -8.15 -21.82 -1.69
N PRO A 36 -7.76 -21.59 -0.42
CA PRO A 36 -8.73 -21.36 0.67
C PRO A 36 -9.66 -20.18 0.40
N LEU A 37 -9.17 -19.15 -0.28
CA LEU A 37 -9.95 -17.97 -0.69
C LEU A 37 -10.76 -18.15 -1.99
N ARG A 38 -10.96 -19.39 -2.48
CA ARG A 38 -11.69 -19.65 -3.74
C ARG A 38 -13.17 -19.25 -3.70
N SER A 39 -13.77 -19.24 -2.50
CA SER A 39 -15.19 -18.88 -2.30
C SER A 39 -15.47 -17.41 -2.53
N PHE A 40 -14.44 -16.55 -2.45
CA PHE A 40 -14.61 -15.12 -2.61
C PHE A 40 -14.67 -14.71 -4.09
N PRO A 41 -15.62 -13.83 -4.45
CA PRO A 41 -15.79 -13.41 -5.83
C PRO A 41 -14.65 -12.48 -6.27
N GLY A 42 -14.37 -12.46 -7.58
CA GLY A 42 -13.38 -11.58 -8.17
C GLY A 42 -13.06 -11.97 -9.62
N PRO A 43 -12.55 -11.06 -10.45
CA PRO A 43 -12.27 -11.39 -11.84
C PRO A 43 -11.17 -12.45 -11.93
N LEU A 44 -11.27 -13.31 -12.96
CA LEU A 44 -10.40 -14.48 -13.10
C LEU A 44 -8.91 -14.11 -13.09
N LEU A 45 -8.52 -13.03 -13.79
CA LEU A 45 -7.13 -12.55 -13.85
C LEU A 45 -6.55 -12.14 -12.49
N TRP A 46 -7.39 -11.67 -11.56
CA TRP A 46 -6.97 -11.25 -10.22
C TRP A 46 -6.88 -12.44 -9.26
N ARG A 47 -7.71 -13.47 -9.47
CA ARG A 47 -7.65 -14.72 -8.72
C ARG A 47 -6.43 -15.56 -9.11
N LEU A 48 -6.03 -15.49 -10.38
CA LEU A 48 -4.93 -16.26 -10.95
C LEU A 48 -3.56 -15.82 -10.44
N ASN A 49 -3.26 -14.52 -10.50
CA ASN A 49 -1.94 -13.98 -10.21
C ASN A 49 -2.01 -12.52 -9.74
N THR A 50 -0.88 -12.03 -9.24
CA THR A 50 -0.72 -10.66 -8.73
C THR A 50 -0.38 -9.62 -9.82
N ILE A 51 -0.08 -10.06 -11.05
CA ILE A 51 0.39 -9.18 -12.14
C ILE A 51 -0.65 -8.13 -12.48
N THR A 52 -1.92 -8.52 -12.56
CA THR A 52 -3.02 -7.58 -12.85
C THR A 52 -3.07 -6.46 -11.82
N ARG A 53 -2.94 -6.80 -10.53
CA ARG A 53 -2.91 -5.81 -9.44
C ARG A 53 -1.69 -4.88 -9.57
N VAL A 54 -0.51 -5.44 -9.82
CA VAL A 54 0.73 -4.67 -10.02
C VAL A 54 0.61 -3.72 -11.21
N TYR A 55 -0.01 -4.16 -12.30
CA TYR A 55 -0.28 -3.31 -13.46
C TYR A 55 -1.14 -2.09 -13.10
N TYR A 56 -2.27 -2.28 -12.40
CA TYR A 56 -3.12 -1.16 -11.98
C TYR A 56 -2.47 -0.29 -10.90
N LEU A 57 -1.64 -0.87 -10.04
CA LEU A 57 -0.85 -0.15 -9.04
C LEU A 57 0.16 0.77 -9.73
N ALA A 58 0.94 0.24 -10.67
CA ALA A 58 1.93 1.00 -11.43
C ALA A 58 1.32 2.13 -12.27
N ARG A 59 0.04 1.97 -12.68
CA ARG A 59 -0.72 3.01 -13.38
C ARG A 59 -1.40 4.02 -12.45
N GLY A 60 -1.29 3.85 -11.13
CA GLY A 60 -1.98 4.69 -10.13
C GLY A 60 -3.51 4.55 -10.17
N ARG A 61 -4.05 3.48 -10.76
CA ARG A 61 -5.49 3.28 -10.94
C ARG A 61 -6.07 2.16 -10.08
N LEU A 62 -5.25 1.51 -9.23
CA LEU A 62 -5.69 0.42 -8.37
C LEU A 62 -6.90 0.80 -7.50
N PRO A 63 -6.95 1.95 -6.80
CA PRO A 63 -8.10 2.29 -5.95
C PRO A 63 -9.40 2.42 -6.75
N HIS A 64 -9.35 3.08 -7.92
CA HIS A 64 -10.50 3.20 -8.81
C HIS A 64 -10.96 1.83 -9.30
N LYS A 65 -10.02 0.95 -9.66
CA LYS A 65 -10.37 -0.38 -10.13
C LYS A 65 -10.99 -1.23 -9.02
N VAL A 66 -10.46 -1.16 -7.80
CA VAL A 66 -11.02 -1.87 -6.63
C VAL A 66 -12.45 -1.37 -6.33
N LEU A 67 -12.71 -0.07 -6.46
CA LEU A 67 -14.06 0.49 -6.34
C LEU A 67 -15.03 -0.11 -7.38
N GLU A 68 -14.64 -0.16 -8.66
CA GLU A 68 -15.44 -0.80 -9.71
C GLU A 68 -15.73 -2.28 -9.41
N LEU A 69 -14.72 -2.98 -8.87
CA LEU A 69 -14.86 -4.38 -8.50
C LEU A 69 -15.84 -4.57 -7.34
N HIS A 70 -15.80 -3.70 -6.32
CA HIS A 70 -16.79 -3.72 -5.25
C HIS A 70 -18.20 -3.44 -5.76
N ALA A 71 -18.36 -2.52 -6.71
CA ALA A 71 -19.66 -2.26 -7.34
C ALA A 71 -20.20 -3.48 -8.11
N THR A 72 -19.32 -4.35 -8.62
CA THR A 72 -19.71 -5.51 -9.44
C THR A 72 -19.91 -6.79 -8.62
N TYR A 73 -19.00 -7.06 -7.68
CA TYR A 73 -18.91 -8.33 -6.95
C TYR A 73 -19.38 -8.23 -5.50
N GLY A 74 -19.64 -7.02 -5.01
CA GLY A 74 -20.14 -6.77 -3.66
C GLY A 74 -19.06 -6.37 -2.65
N PRO A 75 -19.35 -6.50 -1.34
CA PRO A 75 -18.55 -5.88 -0.29
C PRO A 75 -17.21 -6.56 -0.02
N ILE A 76 -17.02 -7.80 -0.46
CA ILE A 76 -15.78 -8.57 -0.28
C ILE A 76 -15.34 -9.09 -1.63
N VAL A 77 -14.15 -8.67 -2.07
CA VAL A 77 -13.64 -9.02 -3.40
C VAL A 77 -12.22 -9.52 -3.31
N ARG A 78 -11.92 -10.60 -4.03
CA ARG A 78 -10.58 -11.12 -4.18
C ARG A 78 -9.80 -10.33 -5.24
N ILE A 79 -8.84 -9.53 -4.76
CA ILE A 79 -7.98 -8.64 -5.56
C ILE A 79 -6.56 -9.21 -5.76
N ALA A 80 -6.31 -10.42 -5.28
CA ALA A 80 -5.11 -11.20 -5.58
C ALA A 80 -5.33 -12.65 -5.17
N PRO A 81 -4.42 -13.58 -5.49
CA PRO A 81 -4.49 -14.94 -4.97
C PRO A 81 -4.64 -14.97 -3.44
N ASN A 82 -3.87 -14.15 -2.72
CA ASN A 82 -3.80 -14.14 -1.26
C ASN A 82 -4.38 -12.87 -0.61
N GLU A 83 -5.15 -12.05 -1.35
CA GLU A 83 -5.64 -10.77 -0.83
C GLU A 83 -7.12 -10.54 -1.14
N LEU A 84 -7.81 -10.02 -0.13
CA LEU A 84 -9.20 -9.59 -0.19
C LEU A 84 -9.27 -8.08 0.06
N ALA A 85 -10.12 -7.41 -0.70
CA ALA A 85 -10.56 -6.06 -0.44
C ALA A 85 -11.93 -6.11 0.25
N PHE A 86 -12.11 -5.27 1.26
CA PHE A 86 -13.33 -5.16 2.04
C PHE A 86 -13.87 -3.73 1.94
N SER A 87 -15.16 -3.58 1.70
CA SER A 87 -15.87 -2.30 1.73
C SER A 87 -16.96 -2.25 2.81
N ASP A 88 -17.09 -3.30 3.63
CA ASP A 88 -18.06 -3.40 4.72
C ASP A 88 -17.56 -2.63 5.95
N PRO A 89 -18.35 -1.72 6.55
CA PRO A 89 -18.01 -1.07 7.81
C PRO A 89 -17.69 -2.04 8.96
N GLN A 90 -18.32 -3.21 9.00
CA GLN A 90 -18.04 -4.22 10.02
C GLN A 90 -16.60 -4.74 9.90
N ALA A 91 -16.08 -4.87 8.68
CA ALA A 91 -14.70 -5.31 8.46
C ALA A 91 -13.69 -4.34 9.08
N TRP A 92 -14.01 -3.04 9.16
CA TRP A 92 -13.15 -2.09 9.88
C TRP A 92 -13.04 -2.43 11.36
N GLN A 93 -14.15 -2.76 12.02
CA GLN A 93 -14.16 -3.13 13.43
C GLN A 93 -13.47 -4.49 13.65
N ASP A 94 -13.69 -5.45 12.76
CA ASP A 94 -13.10 -6.79 12.88
C ASP A 94 -11.57 -6.76 12.66
N ILE A 95 -11.09 -5.91 11.73
CA ILE A 95 -9.67 -5.81 11.39
C ILE A 95 -8.93 -4.84 12.32
N TYR A 96 -9.47 -3.64 12.53
CA TYR A 96 -8.80 -2.53 13.22
C TYR A 96 -9.44 -2.13 14.55
N GLY A 97 -10.61 -2.66 14.89
CA GLY A 97 -11.32 -2.32 16.12
C GLY A 97 -10.64 -2.82 17.38
N PHE A 98 -11.15 -2.37 18.53
CA PHE A 98 -10.68 -2.80 19.84
C PHE A 98 -11.00 -4.27 20.06
N ARG A 99 -9.95 -5.07 20.29
CA ARG A 99 -10.08 -6.52 20.48
C ARG A 99 -10.26 -6.89 21.95
N LYS A 100 -10.96 -8.00 22.19
CA LYS A 100 -11.11 -8.53 23.55
C LYS A 100 -9.80 -9.21 23.99
N GLN A 101 -9.60 -9.26 25.31
CA GLN A 101 -8.41 -9.89 25.88
C GLN A 101 -8.34 -11.37 25.46
N GLY A 102 -7.24 -11.78 24.82
CA GLY A 102 -7.03 -13.15 24.33
C GLY A 102 -7.22 -13.35 22.83
N GLU A 103 -7.83 -12.39 22.12
CA GLU A 103 -7.88 -12.42 20.65
C GLU A 103 -6.49 -12.07 20.07
N GLY A 104 -6.01 -12.88 19.12
CA GLY A 104 -4.78 -12.59 18.37
C GLY A 104 -4.95 -11.35 17.51
N GLU A 105 -3.88 -10.60 17.25
CA GLU A 105 -3.87 -9.47 16.29
C GLU A 105 -3.76 -10.00 14.86
N MET A 106 -4.36 -9.32 13.87
CA MET A 106 -4.05 -9.62 12.48
C MET A 106 -2.63 -9.16 12.20
N ALA A 107 -1.76 -10.12 11.90
CA ALA A 107 -0.37 -9.83 11.59
C ALA A 107 -0.30 -8.91 10.37
N LYS A 108 0.50 -7.84 10.50
CA LYS A 108 0.83 -6.96 9.37
C LYS A 108 1.57 -7.78 8.33
N TRP A 109 1.25 -7.55 7.05
CA TRP A 109 1.95 -8.24 5.98
C TRP A 109 3.38 -7.68 5.83
N TRP A 110 4.37 -8.48 6.23
CA TRP A 110 5.78 -8.08 6.24
C TRP A 110 6.27 -7.60 4.87
N GLY A 111 5.76 -8.17 3.77
CA GLY A 111 6.18 -7.82 2.41
C GLY A 111 5.87 -6.37 1.99
N VAL A 112 4.96 -5.69 2.68
CA VAL A 112 4.69 -4.25 2.47
C VAL A 112 5.34 -3.38 3.53
N TYR A 113 5.31 -3.80 4.79
CA TYR A 113 5.72 -2.95 5.90
C TYR A 113 7.21 -3.07 6.26
N ARG A 114 7.87 -4.16 5.87
CA ARG A 114 9.32 -4.44 6.07
C ARG A 114 9.85 -5.28 4.89
N PRO A 115 9.86 -4.75 3.66
CA PRO A 115 10.20 -5.52 2.47
C PRO A 115 11.63 -6.07 2.49
N PHE A 116 12.58 -5.36 3.13
CA PHE A 116 13.97 -5.80 3.22
C PHE A 116 14.32 -6.45 4.56
N GLY A 117 13.46 -6.30 5.58
CA GLY A 117 13.62 -6.93 6.90
C GLY A 117 14.72 -6.33 7.78
N THR A 118 15.50 -5.39 7.24
CA THR A 118 16.61 -4.70 7.92
C THR A 118 16.19 -3.37 8.53
N GLU A 119 14.99 -2.87 8.20
CA GLU A 119 14.51 -1.59 8.69
C GLU A 119 14.15 -1.69 10.18
N PRO A 120 14.50 -0.69 11.01
CA PRO A 120 14.09 -0.69 12.41
C PRO A 120 12.56 -0.67 12.53
N PRO A 121 12.00 -1.30 13.58
CA PRO A 121 10.55 -1.29 13.79
C PRO A 121 10.06 0.14 14.02
N SER A 122 9.06 0.52 13.24
CA SER A 122 8.36 1.80 13.36
C SER A 122 6.96 1.58 13.91
N VAL A 123 6.24 2.64 14.27
CA VAL A 123 4.84 2.51 14.73
C VAL A 123 3.96 1.82 13.69
N ILE A 124 4.25 2.02 12.40
CA ILE A 124 3.50 1.39 11.30
C ILE A 124 3.98 -0.04 11.01
N SER A 125 5.24 -0.38 11.25
CA SER A 125 5.83 -1.68 10.85
C SER A 125 6.14 -2.65 11.98
N ALA A 126 6.13 -2.20 13.24
CA ALA A 126 6.41 -3.02 14.42
C ALA A 126 5.39 -4.16 14.58
N ASN A 127 5.88 -5.30 15.08
CA ASN A 127 5.06 -6.43 15.51
C ASN A 127 4.32 -6.13 16.82
N ARG A 128 3.50 -7.06 17.28
CA ARG A 128 2.69 -6.90 18.50
C ARG A 128 3.53 -6.60 19.74
N GLU A 129 4.67 -7.29 19.91
CA GLU A 129 5.51 -7.10 21.10
C GLU A 129 6.16 -5.71 21.13
N GLU A 130 6.70 -5.26 20.01
CA GLU A 130 7.46 -4.01 19.90
C GLU A 130 6.54 -2.78 19.77
N HIS A 131 5.36 -2.95 19.17
CA HIS A 131 4.46 -1.84 18.86
C HIS A 131 4.03 -1.06 20.11
N GLY A 132 3.80 -1.74 21.24
CA GLY A 132 3.46 -1.08 22.51
C GLY A 132 4.57 -0.15 23.01
N ALA A 133 5.83 -0.58 22.92
CA ALA A 133 6.98 0.21 23.33
C ALA A 133 7.18 1.42 22.39
N VAL A 134 7.15 1.19 21.07
CA VAL A 134 7.28 2.27 20.06
C VAL A 134 6.16 3.30 20.20
N ARG A 135 4.91 2.85 20.36
CA ARG A 135 3.76 3.73 20.57
C ARG A 135 3.91 4.57 21.84
N ARG A 136 4.38 3.97 22.94
CA ARG A 136 4.57 4.70 24.21
C ARG A 136 5.61 5.83 24.03
N LEU A 137 6.74 5.54 23.38
CA LEU A 137 7.76 6.55 23.09
C LEU A 137 7.22 7.73 22.28
N LEU A 138 6.40 7.46 21.27
CA LEU A 138 5.81 8.51 20.42
C LEU A 138 4.66 9.27 21.08
N SER A 139 3.92 8.63 21.99
CA SER A 139 2.66 9.17 22.53
C SER A 139 2.79 10.54 23.18
N HIS A 140 3.96 10.85 23.77
CA HIS A 140 4.22 12.15 24.40
C HIS A 140 4.14 13.33 23.41
N GLY A 141 4.63 13.13 22.18
CA GLY A 141 4.59 14.15 21.12
C GLY A 141 3.19 14.42 20.56
N PHE A 142 2.24 13.52 20.83
CA PHE A 142 0.83 13.64 20.43
C PHE A 142 -0.09 13.99 21.61
N SER A 143 0.47 14.39 22.76
CA SER A 143 -0.32 14.86 23.89
C SER A 143 -0.93 16.25 23.61
N ASP A 144 -2.08 16.56 24.22
CA ASP A 144 -2.74 17.88 24.08
C ASP A 144 -1.78 19.03 24.39
N ARG A 145 -0.97 18.88 25.45
CA ARG A 145 0.07 19.85 25.80
C ARG A 145 1.11 20.02 24.70
N ALA A 146 1.67 18.93 24.18
CA ALA A 146 2.67 19.00 23.11
C ALA A 146 2.10 19.62 21.82
N LEU A 147 0.84 19.32 21.49
CA LEU A 147 0.15 19.91 20.35
C LEU A 147 -0.05 21.42 20.52
N ARG A 148 -0.44 21.88 21.72
CA ARG A 148 -0.54 23.32 22.04
C ARG A 148 0.82 24.01 21.99
N GLU A 149 1.88 23.36 22.46
CA GLU A 149 3.24 23.90 22.38
C GLU A 149 3.74 24.02 20.92
N GLN A 150 3.24 23.18 20.00
CA GLN A 150 3.54 23.25 18.56
C GLN A 150 2.67 24.23 17.77
N GLU A 151 1.50 24.61 18.29
CA GLU A 151 0.55 25.51 17.61
C GLU A 151 1.19 26.82 17.12
N PRO A 152 1.98 27.57 17.93
CA PRO A 152 2.53 28.85 17.48
C PRO A 152 3.50 28.68 16.29
N LEU A 153 4.24 27.57 16.27
CA LEU A 153 5.16 27.26 15.17
C LEU A 153 4.38 27.01 13.88
N ILE A 154 3.34 26.17 13.93
CA ILE A 154 2.48 25.89 12.78
C ILE A 154 1.79 27.18 12.31
N GLY A 155 1.24 27.97 13.25
CA GLY A 155 0.62 29.26 12.98
C GLY A 155 1.56 30.20 12.22
N SER A 156 2.84 30.28 12.61
CA SER A 156 3.83 31.11 11.93
C SER A 156 4.06 30.73 10.46
N TYR A 157 3.98 29.43 10.12
CA TYR A 157 4.07 28.96 8.74
C TYR A 157 2.80 29.24 7.94
N VAL A 158 1.64 29.15 8.57
CA VAL A 158 0.36 29.53 7.96
C VAL A 158 0.33 31.04 7.66
N ASP A 159 0.76 31.86 8.61
CA ASP A 159 0.85 33.31 8.45
C ASP A 159 1.83 33.68 7.30
N LEU A 160 2.97 32.99 7.25
CA LEU A 160 3.94 33.15 6.16
C LEU A 160 3.34 32.78 4.80
N LEU A 161 2.63 31.65 4.72
CA LEU A 161 1.93 31.23 3.49
C LEU A 161 0.95 32.32 3.04
N ILE A 162 0.07 32.78 3.93
CA ILE A 162 -0.93 33.82 3.61
C ILE A 162 -0.24 35.10 3.15
N ARG A 163 0.82 35.53 3.83
CA ARG A 163 1.60 36.71 3.45
C ARG A 163 2.16 36.56 2.04
N ARG A 164 2.80 35.44 1.72
CA ARG A 164 3.38 35.22 0.39
C ARG A 164 2.32 35.14 -0.71
N LEU A 165 1.17 34.53 -0.44
CA LEU A 165 0.04 34.53 -1.37
C LEU A 165 -0.44 35.95 -1.67
N ARG A 166 -0.57 36.80 -0.64
CA ARG A 166 -0.95 38.22 -0.82
C ARG A 166 0.08 39.00 -1.63
N GLU A 167 1.38 38.79 -1.37
CA GLU A 167 2.46 39.42 -2.13
C GLU A 167 2.47 39.01 -3.61
N LYS A 168 1.99 37.80 -3.93
CA LYS A 168 2.09 37.21 -5.26
C LYS A 168 0.79 37.22 -6.07
N CYS A 169 -0.38 37.46 -5.45
CA CYS A 169 -1.65 37.45 -6.19
C CYS A 169 -1.97 38.77 -6.92
N ASP A 170 -1.16 39.83 -6.73
CA ASP A 170 -1.31 41.14 -7.39
C ASP A 170 -2.76 41.67 -7.33
N GLY A 171 -3.34 41.71 -6.13
CA GLY A 171 -4.73 42.14 -5.93
C GLY A 171 -5.79 41.22 -6.55
N GLY A 172 -5.43 40.00 -6.95
CA GLY A 172 -6.28 39.03 -7.63
C GLY A 172 -6.04 38.93 -9.15
N ALA A 173 -5.11 39.71 -9.70
CA ALA A 173 -4.78 39.66 -11.13
C ALA A 173 -3.89 38.46 -11.51
N ALA A 174 -3.09 37.95 -10.58
CA ALA A 174 -2.20 36.82 -10.83
C ALA A 174 -2.79 35.50 -10.28
N SER A 175 -2.97 34.51 -11.15
CA SER A 175 -3.36 33.15 -10.76
C SER A 175 -2.18 32.39 -10.16
N LEU A 176 -2.36 31.80 -8.98
CA LEU A 176 -1.35 31.02 -8.28
C LEU A 176 -1.77 29.54 -8.21
N ASP A 177 -0.82 28.62 -8.48
CA ASP A 177 -1.05 27.18 -8.28
C ASP A 177 -0.94 26.84 -6.79
N MET A 178 -2.08 26.59 -6.15
CA MET A 178 -2.13 26.27 -4.72
C MET A 178 -1.41 24.97 -4.37
N ARG A 179 -1.27 24.02 -5.30
CA ARG A 179 -0.50 22.79 -5.05
C ARG A 179 0.94 23.13 -4.70
N ASP A 180 1.55 24.03 -5.46
CA ASP A 180 2.95 24.40 -5.29
C ASP A 180 3.15 25.18 -3.98
N TRP A 181 2.19 26.02 -3.61
CA TRP A 181 2.19 26.74 -2.34
C TRP A 181 1.99 25.84 -1.13
N TYR A 182 1.09 24.86 -1.19
CA TYR A 182 0.94 23.88 -0.13
C TYR A 182 2.20 23.02 0.02
N ASN A 183 2.76 22.55 -1.10
CA ASN A 183 4.01 21.80 -1.08
C ASN A 183 5.13 22.63 -0.45
N TYR A 184 5.29 23.89 -0.87
CA TYR A 184 6.27 24.81 -0.28
C TYR A 184 6.10 24.94 1.24
N THR A 185 4.88 25.13 1.75
CA THR A 185 4.64 25.29 3.19
C THR A 185 4.92 24.01 3.98
N ILE A 186 4.55 22.84 3.44
CA ILE A 186 4.67 21.56 4.13
C ILE A 186 6.11 21.00 4.03
N SER A 187 6.79 21.24 2.91
CA SER A 187 8.08 20.64 2.59
C SER A 187 9.28 21.57 2.76
N ARG A 188 9.12 22.76 3.36
CA ARG A 188 10.23 23.68 3.60
C ARG A 188 11.19 23.08 4.64
N ARG A 189 12.08 22.21 4.16
CA ARG A 189 13.36 21.91 4.78
C ARG A 189 14.09 23.24 4.94
N SER A 190 14.54 23.51 6.16
CA SER A 190 15.36 24.66 6.51
C SER A 190 16.52 24.83 5.51
N GLY A 191 16.51 25.95 4.78
CA GLY A 191 17.64 26.38 3.94
C GLY A 191 17.36 26.36 2.44
N GLU A 192 16.57 27.34 2.00
CA GLU A 192 16.65 28.13 0.74
C GLU A 192 15.40 29.01 0.63
#